data_AF-A0A7Y9GJ10-F1
#
_entry.id   AF-A0A7Y9GJ10-F1
#
_cell.length_a   1.000
_cell.length_b   1.000
_cell.length_c   1.000
_cell.angle_alpha   90.00
_cell.angle_beta   90.00
_cell.angle_gamma   90.00
#
_symmetry.space_group_name_H-M   'P 1'
#
loop_
_entity.id
_entity.type
_entity.pdbx_description
1 polymer ?
#
loop_
_entity_poly.entity_id
_entity_poly.type
_entity_poly.pdbx_seq_one_letter_code
_entity_poly.pdbx_strand_id
1 'polypeptide(L)'
;MKIMTLVCAVLMMIAAVYTARKIDYRVAYRMLKKMRPRHIGTGVAAFGVTVAGVAIFEAPGWDFLTWSWWQSIGGVGNLSLGLTRGTSVAGALVSVAMILTFVIALPILAMMEEVVFRNGAEDQSAGTRIRRALAFGSMHLVVGVPVAAALALSLTGGVFTWVYLRGARRSKSTEPNLRSAHGLLDSSLVHTVHNVVAVIAVAIALSFC
;
A
#
# COMPACT_ATOMS: atom_id res chain seq x y z
N MET A 1 -24.17 -1.32 -13.83
CA MET A 1 -23.08 -0.92 -12.90
C MET A 1 -22.82 -1.94 -11.78
N LYS A 2 -23.81 -2.37 -10.98
CA LYS A 2 -23.61 -3.34 -9.87
C LYS A 2 -22.91 -4.64 -10.29
N ILE A 3 -23.21 -5.16 -11.48
CA ILE A 3 -22.60 -6.39 -12.03
C ILE A 3 -21.12 -6.21 -12.33
N MET A 4 -20.71 -5.06 -12.89
CA MET A 4 -19.31 -4.82 -13.25
C MET A 4 -18.42 -4.63 -12.01
N THR A 5 -18.91 -3.92 -10.99
CA THR A 5 -18.23 -3.81 -9.68
C THR A 5 -18.10 -5.17 -9.00
N LEU A 6 -19.16 -5.99 -9.04
CA LEU A 6 -19.13 -7.34 -8.48
C LEU A 6 -18.15 -8.25 -9.23
N VAL A 7 -18.13 -8.20 -10.56
CA VAL A 7 -17.18 -8.95 -11.40
C VAL A 7 -15.75 -8.51 -11.11
N CYS A 8 -15.45 -7.21 -11.04
CA CYS A 8 -14.12 -6.72 -10.68
C CYS A 8 -13.71 -7.16 -9.27
N ALA A 9 -14.60 -7.05 -8.28
CA ALA A 9 -14.32 -7.48 -6.91
C ALA A 9 -14.06 -8.99 -6.83
N VAL A 10 -14.84 -9.82 -7.54
CA VAL A 10 -14.67 -11.27 -7.61
C VAL A 10 -13.36 -11.64 -8.31
N LEU A 11 -13.04 -11.00 -9.44
CA LEU A 11 -11.77 -11.21 -10.15
C LEU A 11 -10.56 -10.79 -9.30
N MET A 12 -10.65 -9.67 -8.60
CA MET A 12 -9.61 -9.23 -7.65
C MET A 12 -9.46 -10.22 -6.49
N MET A 13 -10.57 -10.77 -5.95
CA MET A 13 -10.51 -11.82 -4.94
C MET A 13 -9.86 -13.10 -5.47
N ILE A 14 -10.22 -13.55 -6.67
CA ILE A 14 -9.64 -14.75 -7.30
C ILE A 14 -8.14 -14.54 -7.54
N ALA A 15 -7.75 -13.37 -8.06
CA ALA A 15 -6.35 -13.01 -8.27
C ALA A 15 -5.59 -12.94 -6.93
N ALA A 16 -6.17 -12.34 -5.89
CA ALA A 16 -5.57 -12.29 -4.56
C ALA A 16 -5.38 -13.69 -3.96
N VAL A 17 -6.39 -14.58 -4.06
CA VAL A 17 -6.31 -15.96 -3.58
C VAL A 17 -5.29 -16.77 -4.37
N TYR A 18 -5.27 -16.65 -5.71
CA TYR A 18 -4.31 -17.33 -6.56
C TYR A 18 -2.87 -16.87 -6.28
N THR A 19 -2.68 -15.58 -6.07
CA THR A 19 -1.36 -15.00 -5.75
C THR A 19 -0.92 -15.39 -4.34
N ALA A 20 -1.84 -15.38 -3.36
CA ALA A 20 -1.60 -15.84 -1.99
C ALA A 20 -1.20 -17.33 -1.94
N ARG A 21 -1.73 -18.17 -2.85
CA ARG A 21 -1.35 -19.59 -2.94
C ARG A 21 0.08 -19.82 -3.43
N LYS A 22 0.67 -18.87 -4.18
CA LYS A 22 2.06 -18.96 -4.66
C LYS A 22 3.08 -18.37 -3.70
N ILE A 23 2.63 -17.70 -2.64
CA ILE A 23 3.49 -17.01 -1.69
C ILE A 23 3.49 -17.81 -0.39
N ASP A 24 4.68 -18.09 0.14
CA ASP A 24 4.79 -18.62 1.51
C ASP A 24 4.42 -17.51 2.50
N TYR A 25 3.11 -17.33 2.72
CA TYR A 25 2.53 -16.37 3.65
C TYR A 25 3.12 -16.52 5.06
N ARG A 26 3.60 -17.72 5.42
CA ARG A 26 4.24 -17.95 6.72
C ARG A 26 5.50 -17.11 6.87
N VAL A 27 6.22 -16.79 5.80
CA VAL A 27 7.38 -15.88 5.85
C VAL A 27 6.93 -14.47 6.23
N ALA A 28 5.87 -13.96 5.60
CA ALA A 28 5.30 -12.65 5.90
C ALA A 28 4.83 -12.54 7.36
N TYR A 29 4.09 -13.51 7.88
CA TYR A 29 3.68 -13.47 9.29
C TYR A 29 4.83 -13.71 10.27
N ARG A 30 5.82 -14.54 9.92
CA ARG A 30 7.02 -14.73 10.78
C ARG A 30 7.82 -13.43 10.90
N MET A 31 7.81 -12.58 9.87
CA MET A 31 8.48 -11.28 9.90
C MET A 31 7.95 -10.39 11.03
N LEU A 32 6.66 -10.45 11.33
CA LEU A 32 6.01 -9.62 12.36
C LEU A 32 6.61 -9.85 13.75
N LYS A 33 7.12 -11.06 14.04
CA LYS A 33 7.83 -11.38 15.29
C LYS A 33 9.14 -10.60 15.45
N LYS A 34 9.65 -9.99 14.37
CA LYS A 34 10.85 -9.14 14.36
C LYS A 34 10.51 -7.65 14.43
N MET A 35 9.23 -7.29 14.56
CA MET A 35 8.80 -5.91 14.73
C MET A 35 9.43 -5.31 15.99
N ARG A 36 9.80 -4.03 15.90
CA ARG A 36 10.46 -3.27 16.97
C ARG A 36 9.76 -1.90 17.05
N PRO A 37 9.82 -1.20 18.19
CA PRO A 37 9.19 0.13 18.33
C PRO A 37 9.60 1.12 17.25
N ARG A 38 10.86 1.07 16.78
CA ARG A 38 11.33 1.88 15.64
C ARG A 38 10.52 1.67 14.36
N HIS A 39 10.09 0.44 14.07
CA HIS A 39 9.28 0.14 12.89
C HIS A 39 7.88 0.75 13.03
N ILE A 40 7.31 0.69 14.24
CA ILE A 40 6.02 1.29 14.53
C ILE A 40 6.08 2.81 14.34
N GLY A 41 7.04 3.47 15.00
CA GLY A 41 7.20 4.92 14.90
C GLY A 41 7.49 5.38 13.47
N THR A 42 8.36 4.69 12.74
CA THR A 42 8.63 5.03 11.33
C THR A 42 7.42 4.73 10.43
N GLY A 43 6.64 3.68 10.69
CA GLY A 43 5.42 3.36 9.92
C GLY A 43 4.32 4.41 10.12
N VAL A 44 4.11 4.87 11.36
CA VAL A 44 3.18 5.98 11.67
C VAL A 44 3.66 7.27 11.00
N ALA A 45 4.97 7.58 11.06
CA ALA A 45 5.53 8.75 10.39
C ALA A 45 5.38 8.67 8.86
N ALA A 46 5.58 7.49 8.27
CA ALA A 46 5.36 7.25 6.85
C ALA A 46 3.89 7.47 6.47
N PHE A 47 2.94 7.09 7.34
CA PHE A 47 1.52 7.39 7.13
C PHE A 47 1.25 8.89 7.19
N GLY A 48 1.90 9.60 8.12
CA GLY A 48 1.88 11.07 8.16
C GLY A 48 2.38 11.71 6.87
N VAL A 49 3.41 11.15 6.22
CA VAL A 49 3.89 11.60 4.91
C VAL A 49 2.82 11.41 3.83
N THR A 50 2.13 10.27 3.82
CA THR A 50 1.01 10.03 2.90
C THR A 50 -0.10 11.07 3.10
N VAL A 51 -0.54 11.31 4.34
CA VAL A 51 -1.61 12.28 4.65
C VAL A 51 -1.20 13.70 4.28
N ALA A 52 0.02 14.12 4.64
CA ALA A 52 0.53 15.44 4.28
C ALA A 52 0.65 15.61 2.76
N GLY A 53 1.13 14.58 2.06
CA GLY A 53 1.19 14.59 0.59
C GLY A 53 -0.18 14.75 -0.04
N VAL A 54 -1.20 14.00 0.42
CA VAL A 54 -2.58 14.16 -0.04
C VAL A 54 -3.07 15.58 0.20
N ALA A 55 -2.92 16.10 1.42
CA ALA A 55 -3.37 17.47 1.75
C ALA A 55 -2.71 18.55 0.87
N ILE A 56 -1.43 18.38 0.51
CA ILE A 56 -0.72 19.28 -0.39
C ILE A 56 -1.24 19.16 -1.83
N PHE A 57 -1.44 17.93 -2.32
CA PHE A 57 -1.85 17.70 -3.71
C PHE A 57 -3.35 17.90 -3.95
N GLU A 58 -4.16 17.97 -2.90
CA GLU A 58 -5.57 18.36 -2.94
C GLU A 58 -5.78 19.85 -2.62
N ALA A 59 -4.70 20.63 -2.44
CA ALA A 59 -4.80 22.06 -2.19
C ALA A 59 -5.42 22.80 -3.40
N PRO A 60 -6.10 23.94 -3.16
CA PRO A 60 -6.72 24.73 -4.23
C PRO A 60 -5.74 25.04 -5.36
N GLY A 61 -6.19 24.88 -6.61
CA GLY A 61 -5.36 25.07 -7.82
C GLY A 61 -4.78 23.78 -8.41
N TRP A 62 -4.96 22.65 -7.73
CA TRP A 62 -4.53 21.32 -8.19
C TRP A 62 -5.69 20.36 -8.40
N ASP A 63 -6.89 20.87 -8.66
CA ASP A 63 -8.13 20.06 -8.71
C ASP A 63 -8.05 18.89 -9.70
N PHE A 64 -7.26 19.02 -10.78
CA PHE A 64 -7.01 17.95 -11.74
C PHE A 64 -6.33 16.70 -11.11
N LEU A 65 -5.64 16.84 -9.98
CA LEU A 65 -5.03 15.73 -9.24
C LEU A 65 -6.06 14.90 -8.45
N THR A 66 -7.25 15.45 -8.18
CA THR A 66 -8.33 14.71 -7.50
C THR A 66 -9.01 13.68 -8.42
N TRP A 67 -8.68 13.71 -9.71
CA TRP A 67 -9.21 12.82 -10.73
C TRP A 67 -8.80 11.36 -10.52
N SER A 68 -9.73 10.44 -10.81
CA SER A 68 -9.50 9.00 -10.95
C SER A 68 -10.31 8.44 -12.13
N TRP A 69 -9.82 7.38 -12.77
CA TRP A 69 -10.58 6.70 -13.84
C TRP A 69 -11.89 6.09 -13.29
N TRP A 70 -11.89 5.70 -12.01
CA TRP A 70 -13.09 5.20 -11.32
C TRP A 70 -14.22 6.23 -11.33
N GLN A 71 -13.92 7.48 -11.00
CA GLN A 71 -14.89 8.58 -11.09
C GLN A 71 -15.34 8.82 -12.54
N SER A 72 -14.43 8.68 -13.50
CA SER A 72 -14.73 8.92 -14.93
C SER A 72 -15.75 7.94 -15.51
N ILE A 73 -15.83 6.73 -14.96
CA ILE A 73 -16.84 5.73 -15.36
C ILE A 73 -18.11 5.76 -14.49
N GLY A 74 -18.33 6.87 -13.76
CA GLY A 74 -19.49 7.07 -12.88
C GLY A 74 -19.35 6.41 -11.51
N GLY A 75 -18.15 5.95 -11.15
CA GLY A 75 -17.85 5.45 -9.82
C GLY A 75 -17.91 6.55 -8.77
N VAL A 76 -18.54 6.26 -7.63
CA VAL A 76 -18.59 7.19 -6.49
C VAL A 76 -17.96 6.48 -5.30
N GLY A 77 -17.11 7.17 -4.55
CA GLY A 77 -16.35 6.59 -3.43
C GLY A 77 -15.08 5.88 -3.90
N ASN A 78 -14.64 4.87 -3.15
CA ASN A 78 -13.35 4.20 -3.35
C ASN A 78 -13.55 2.70 -3.65
N LEU A 79 -13.17 2.29 -4.86
CA LEU A 79 -13.28 0.90 -5.34
C LEU A 79 -12.42 -0.08 -4.52
N SER A 80 -11.19 0.30 -4.13
CA SER A 80 -10.27 -0.57 -3.40
C SER A 80 -10.72 -0.81 -1.95
N LEU A 81 -11.56 0.06 -1.40
CA LEU A 81 -12.19 -0.08 -0.10
C LEU A 81 -13.64 -0.60 -0.17
N GLY A 82 -14.17 -0.80 -1.38
CA GLY A 82 -15.54 -1.29 -1.60
C GLY A 82 -16.61 -0.27 -1.23
N LEU A 83 -16.24 1.00 -1.08
CA LEU A 83 -17.13 2.07 -0.66
C LEU A 83 -17.73 2.70 -1.91
N THR A 84 -18.91 2.25 -2.32
CA THR A 84 -19.65 2.83 -3.45
C THR A 84 -21.03 3.29 -2.99
N ARG A 85 -21.51 4.48 -3.41
CA ARG A 85 -22.83 4.99 -2.99
C ARG A 85 -23.95 4.01 -3.39
N GLY A 86 -24.90 3.76 -2.48
CA GLY A 86 -26.05 2.88 -2.71
C GLY A 86 -25.80 1.40 -2.42
N THR A 87 -24.86 1.08 -1.53
CA THR A 87 -24.58 -0.28 -1.05
C THR A 87 -25.81 -0.85 -0.33
N SER A 88 -26.45 -1.85 -0.94
CA SER A 88 -27.41 -2.70 -0.25
C SER A 88 -26.72 -3.45 0.91
N VAL A 89 -27.49 -4.11 1.79
CA VAL A 89 -26.93 -4.98 2.86
C VAL A 89 -25.89 -5.95 2.29
N ALA A 90 -26.17 -6.55 1.12
CA ALA A 90 -25.22 -7.41 0.41
C ALA A 90 -23.94 -6.66 -0.02
N GLY A 91 -24.06 -5.41 -0.48
CA GLY A 91 -22.92 -4.57 -0.82
C GLY A 91 -22.05 -4.24 0.40
N ALA A 92 -22.66 -3.89 1.53
CA ALA A 92 -21.95 -3.64 2.78
C ALA A 92 -21.20 -4.88 3.29
N LEU A 93 -21.83 -6.06 3.22
CA LEU A 93 -21.19 -7.34 3.57
C LEU A 93 -19.98 -7.64 2.68
N VAL A 94 -20.06 -7.36 1.38
CA VAL A 94 -18.93 -7.51 0.45
C VAL A 94 -17.80 -6.54 0.79
N SER A 95 -18.11 -5.28 1.11
CA SER A 95 -17.10 -4.29 1.51
C SER A 95 -16.39 -4.69 2.81
N VAL A 96 -17.13 -5.15 3.82
CA VAL A 96 -16.55 -5.66 5.07
C VAL A 96 -15.68 -6.89 4.81
N ALA A 97 -16.18 -7.87 4.06
CA ALA A 97 -15.41 -9.06 3.70
C ALA A 97 -14.12 -8.72 2.95
N MET A 98 -14.18 -7.73 2.05
CA MET A 98 -13.01 -7.25 1.33
C MET A 98 -12.02 -6.54 2.26
N ILE A 99 -12.48 -5.63 3.13
CA ILE A 99 -11.62 -4.96 4.12
C ILE A 99 -10.94 -5.99 5.03
N LEU A 100 -11.68 -6.98 5.54
CA LEU A 100 -11.11 -8.05 6.37
C LEU A 100 -10.07 -8.87 5.60
N THR A 101 -10.34 -9.18 4.33
CA THR A 101 -9.39 -9.87 3.46
C THR A 101 -8.12 -9.03 3.25
N PHE A 102 -8.26 -7.72 3.01
CA PHE A 102 -7.14 -6.79 2.89
C PHE A 102 -6.33 -6.75 4.18
N VAL A 103 -6.98 -6.61 5.34
CA VAL A 103 -6.33 -6.59 6.67
C VAL A 103 -5.48 -7.84 6.88
N ILE A 104 -6.04 -9.01 6.60
CA ILE A 104 -5.31 -10.28 6.71
C ILE A 104 -4.14 -10.28 5.72
N ALA A 105 -4.35 -9.84 4.49
CA ALA A 105 -3.33 -9.84 3.44
C ALA A 105 -2.24 -8.77 3.61
N LEU A 106 -2.41 -7.75 4.48
CA LEU A 106 -1.49 -6.61 4.56
C LEU A 106 -0.01 -6.97 4.69
N PRO A 107 0.42 -7.90 5.59
CA PRO A 107 1.83 -8.25 5.71
C PRO A 107 2.38 -8.90 4.43
N ILE A 108 1.53 -9.66 3.73
CA ILE A 108 1.88 -10.35 2.49
C ILE A 108 2.03 -9.31 1.37
N LEU A 109 1.03 -8.44 1.20
CA LEU A 109 1.03 -7.38 0.18
C LEU A 109 2.21 -6.43 0.38
N ALA A 110 2.44 -5.98 1.61
CA ALA A 110 3.58 -5.13 1.94
C ALA A 110 4.91 -5.80 1.55
N MET A 111 5.11 -7.08 1.92
CA MET A 111 6.33 -7.80 1.55
C MET A 111 6.49 -7.94 0.03
N MET A 112 5.42 -8.27 -0.70
CA MET A 112 5.46 -8.39 -2.16
C MET A 112 5.85 -7.06 -2.81
N GLU A 113 5.21 -5.96 -2.40
CA GLU A 113 5.50 -4.64 -2.93
C GLU A 113 6.93 -4.22 -2.61
N GLU A 114 7.43 -4.49 -1.40
CA GLU A 114 8.82 -4.21 -1.07
C GLU A 114 9.80 -5.02 -1.92
N VAL A 115 9.52 -6.30 -2.19
CA VAL A 115 10.34 -7.10 -3.12
C VAL A 115 10.32 -6.50 -4.52
N VAL A 116 9.14 -6.17 -5.04
CA VAL A 116 8.98 -5.65 -6.41
C VAL A 116 9.67 -4.30 -6.59
N PHE A 117 9.52 -3.38 -5.63
CA PHE A 117 9.93 -1.99 -5.79
C PHE A 117 11.27 -1.65 -5.12
N ARG A 118 11.75 -2.42 -4.13
CA ARG A 118 12.93 -2.03 -3.31
C ARG A 118 14.09 -3.01 -3.39
N ASN A 119 13.85 -4.26 -3.77
CA ASN A 119 14.93 -5.23 -3.89
C ASN A 119 16.05 -4.73 -4.84
N GLY A 120 17.30 -4.79 -4.38
CA GLY A 120 18.48 -4.30 -5.10
C GLY A 120 18.60 -2.78 -5.18
N ALA A 121 17.83 -2.00 -4.41
CA ALA A 121 17.92 -0.55 -4.44
C ALA A 121 19.30 -0.01 -4.00
N GLU A 122 20.07 -0.74 -3.18
CA GLU A 122 21.41 -0.39 -2.71
C GLU A 122 22.41 -0.18 -3.85
N ASP A 123 22.26 -0.91 -4.95
CA ASP A 123 23.16 -0.86 -6.11
C ASP A 123 22.65 0.08 -7.21
N GLN A 124 21.48 0.70 -6.99
CA GLN A 124 20.85 1.61 -7.95
C GLN A 124 21.24 3.07 -7.72
N SER A 125 21.28 3.84 -8.80
CA SER A 125 21.44 5.30 -8.74
C SER A 125 20.23 5.97 -8.07
N ALA A 126 20.43 7.19 -7.57
CA ALA A 126 19.36 7.98 -6.97
C ALA A 126 18.18 8.20 -7.94
N GLY A 127 18.45 8.48 -9.22
CA GLY A 127 17.40 8.64 -10.23
C GLY A 127 16.57 7.38 -10.47
N THR A 128 17.18 6.19 -10.44
CA THR A 128 16.44 4.92 -10.53
C THR A 128 15.56 4.69 -9.31
N ARG A 129 16.03 5.01 -8.10
CA ARG A 129 15.23 4.94 -6.88
C ARG A 129 14.02 5.88 -6.91
N ILE A 130 14.21 7.11 -7.39
CA ILE A 130 13.11 8.07 -7.58
C ILE A 130 12.08 7.53 -8.56
N ARG A 131 12.51 7.02 -9.72
CA ARG A 131 11.59 6.42 -10.71
C ARG A 131 10.80 5.24 -10.15
N ARG A 132 11.42 4.39 -9.32
CA ARG A 132 10.73 3.26 -8.67
C ARG A 132 9.75 3.71 -7.59
N ALA A 133 10.06 4.77 -6.84
CA ALA A 133 9.12 5.38 -5.90
C ALA A 133 7.91 6.01 -6.64
N LEU A 134 8.15 6.68 -7.77
CA LEU A 134 7.07 7.17 -8.64
C LEU A 134 6.22 6.00 -9.15
N ALA A 135 6.84 4.96 -9.72
CA ALA A 135 6.13 3.78 -10.22
C ALA A 135 5.30 3.07 -9.14
N PHE A 136 5.81 3.01 -7.90
CA PHE A 136 5.07 2.47 -6.75
C PHE A 136 3.75 3.22 -6.54
N GLY A 137 3.79 4.55 -6.49
CA GLY A 137 2.57 5.37 -6.37
C GLY A 137 1.66 5.21 -7.59
N SER A 138 2.22 5.31 -8.80
CA SER A 138 1.44 5.21 -10.06
C SER A 138 0.72 3.88 -10.23
N MET A 139 1.24 2.77 -9.70
CA MET A 139 0.55 1.47 -9.74
C MET A 139 -0.84 1.53 -9.07
N HIS A 140 -1.03 2.41 -8.10
CA HIS A 140 -2.29 2.56 -7.38
C HIS A 140 -3.37 3.26 -8.21
N LEU A 141 -2.98 4.01 -9.26
CA LEU A 141 -3.94 4.55 -10.23
C LEU A 141 -4.76 3.41 -10.86
N VAL A 142 -4.15 2.24 -11.08
CA VAL A 142 -4.81 1.07 -11.68
C VAL A 142 -5.99 0.58 -10.83
N VAL A 143 -5.93 0.72 -9.51
CA VAL A 143 -7.01 0.30 -8.60
C VAL A 143 -8.00 1.43 -8.27
N GLY A 144 -7.93 2.54 -9.02
CA GLY A 144 -8.88 3.66 -8.93
C GLY A 144 -8.52 4.70 -7.88
N VAL A 145 -7.29 4.68 -7.36
CA VAL A 145 -6.80 5.73 -6.44
C VAL A 145 -6.63 7.05 -7.23
N PRO A 146 -7.05 8.21 -6.69
CA PRO A 146 -6.83 9.51 -7.30
C PRO A 146 -5.35 9.84 -7.51
N VAL A 147 -5.05 10.73 -8.47
CA VAL A 147 -3.66 11.12 -8.79
C VAL A 147 -2.94 11.75 -7.60
N ALA A 148 -3.61 12.61 -6.82
CA ALA A 148 -3.07 13.23 -5.61
C ALA A 148 -2.58 12.16 -4.61
N ALA A 149 -3.40 11.16 -4.36
CA ALA A 149 -3.06 10.05 -3.47
C ALA A 149 -1.95 9.15 -4.06
N ALA A 150 -1.93 8.92 -5.38
CA ALA A 150 -0.84 8.19 -6.03
C ALA A 150 0.51 8.92 -5.87
N LEU A 151 0.54 10.24 -6.05
CA LEU A 151 1.75 11.05 -5.84
C LEU A 151 2.18 11.05 -4.37
N ALA A 152 1.24 11.14 -3.44
CA ALA A 152 1.53 11.03 -2.01
C ALA A 152 2.13 9.65 -1.66
N LEU A 153 1.57 8.58 -2.22
CA LEU A 153 2.12 7.23 -2.08
C LEU A 153 3.52 7.10 -2.69
N SER A 154 3.85 7.85 -3.75
CA SER A 154 5.23 7.90 -4.26
C SER A 154 6.21 8.48 -3.24
N LEU A 155 5.83 9.54 -2.51
CA LEU A 155 6.66 10.12 -1.43
C LEU A 155 6.90 9.09 -0.33
N THR A 156 5.83 8.41 0.11
CA THR A 156 5.91 7.34 1.10
C THR A 156 6.72 6.15 0.59
N GLY A 157 6.62 5.82 -0.70
CA GLY A 157 7.47 4.83 -1.34
C GLY A 157 8.96 5.19 -1.32
N GLY A 158 9.28 6.48 -1.32
CA GLY A 158 10.61 7.02 -1.05
C GLY A 158 11.06 6.79 0.40
N VAL A 159 10.17 7.00 1.38
CA VAL A 159 10.43 6.67 2.80
C VAL A 159 10.73 5.18 2.96
N PHE A 160 9.96 4.29 2.34
CA PHE A 160 10.23 2.84 2.38
C PHE A 160 11.59 2.49 1.75
N THR A 161 11.94 3.15 0.65
CA THR A 161 13.27 3.00 0.04
C THR A 161 14.38 3.46 0.98
N TRP A 162 14.20 4.58 1.69
CA TRP A 162 15.14 5.04 2.71
C TRP A 162 15.29 4.04 3.87
N VAL A 163 14.17 3.48 4.36
CA VAL A 163 14.18 2.43 5.41
C VAL A 163 14.92 1.19 4.91
N TYR A 164 14.62 0.73 3.70
CA TYR A 164 15.29 -0.40 3.06
C TYR A 164 16.81 -0.20 3.04
N LEU A 165 17.28 0.94 2.52
CA LEU A 165 18.71 1.24 2.42
C LEU A 165 19.39 1.34 3.79
N ARG A 166 18.67 1.86 4.81
CA ARG A 166 19.16 1.90 6.18
C ARG A 166 19.25 0.51 6.79
N GLY A 167 18.28 -0.36 6.53
CA GLY A 167 18.28 -1.76 6.93
C GLY A 167 19.43 -2.54 6.29
N ALA A 168 19.61 -2.40 4.97
CA ALA A 168 20.69 -3.05 4.22
C ALA A 168 22.08 -2.62 4.71
N ARG A 169 22.25 -1.34 5.07
CA ARG A 169 23.49 -0.80 5.66
C ARG A 169 23.78 -1.29 7.08
N ARG A 170 22.74 -1.63 7.86
CA ARG A 170 22.90 -2.17 9.23
C ARG A 170 23.16 -3.68 9.25
N SER A 171 22.98 -4.36 8.12
CA SER A 171 23.28 -5.78 8.04
C SER A 171 24.78 -6.00 8.29
N LYS A 172 25.10 -6.93 9.19
CA LYS A 172 26.48 -7.32 9.49
C LYS A 172 27.02 -8.36 8.49
N SER A 173 26.17 -8.87 7.60
CA SER A 173 26.57 -9.86 6.60
C SER A 173 27.27 -9.17 5.43
N THR A 174 28.32 -9.80 4.91
CA THR A 174 28.98 -9.41 3.66
C THR A 174 28.24 -9.93 2.43
N GLU A 175 27.38 -10.94 2.59
CA GLU A 175 26.61 -11.55 1.50
C GLU A 175 25.55 -10.58 0.98
N PRO A 176 25.56 -10.21 -0.32
CA PRO A 176 24.62 -9.25 -0.89
C PRO A 176 23.16 -9.63 -0.61
N ASN A 177 22.80 -10.89 -0.84
CA ASN A 177 21.43 -11.38 -0.66
C ASN A 177 20.93 -11.23 0.79
N LEU A 178 21.81 -11.46 1.79
CA LEU A 178 21.43 -11.32 3.20
C LEU A 178 21.32 -9.85 3.61
N ARG A 179 22.10 -8.95 3.01
CA ARG A 179 21.97 -7.50 3.20
C ARG A 179 20.66 -6.99 2.62
N SER A 180 20.34 -7.36 1.38
CA SER A 180 19.06 -6.99 0.75
C SER A 180 17.88 -7.55 1.55
N ALA A 181 17.95 -8.80 2.00
CA ALA A 181 16.91 -9.42 2.84
C ALA A 181 16.68 -8.66 4.16
N HIS A 182 17.74 -8.14 4.79
CA HIS A 182 17.61 -7.33 6.00
C HIS A 182 16.95 -5.96 5.70
N GLY A 183 17.27 -5.34 4.56
CA GLY A 183 16.59 -4.14 4.07
C GLY A 183 15.10 -4.38 3.77
N LEU A 184 14.78 -5.48 3.08
CA LEU A 184 13.41 -5.91 2.78
C LEU A 184 12.62 -6.15 4.06
N LEU A 185 13.21 -6.79 5.07
CA LEU A 185 12.55 -7.02 6.36
C LEU A 185 12.18 -5.70 7.05
N ASP A 186 13.13 -4.79 7.20
CA ASP A 186 12.92 -3.50 7.88
C ASP A 186 11.84 -2.66 7.16
N SER A 187 11.91 -2.60 5.82
CA SER A 187 10.95 -1.84 5.01
C SER A 187 9.56 -2.48 4.99
N SER A 188 9.47 -3.82 4.87
CA SER A 188 8.19 -4.54 4.89
C SER A 188 7.45 -4.39 6.22
N LEU A 189 8.19 -4.36 7.34
CA LEU A 189 7.62 -4.12 8.67
C LEU A 189 7.06 -2.70 8.79
N VAL A 190 7.80 -1.69 8.33
CA VAL A 190 7.35 -0.28 8.33
C VAL A 190 6.13 -0.11 7.42
N HIS A 191 6.15 -0.72 6.23
CA HIS A 191 5.06 -0.67 5.27
C HIS A 191 3.81 -1.40 5.81
N THR A 192 3.98 -2.53 6.48
CA THR A 192 2.85 -3.21 7.15
C THR A 192 2.21 -2.30 8.21
N VAL A 193 3.01 -1.64 9.05
CA VAL A 193 2.49 -0.67 10.03
C VAL A 193 1.75 0.47 9.33
N HIS A 194 2.34 1.06 8.29
CA HIS A 194 1.71 2.11 7.49
C HIS A 194 0.31 1.67 7.02
N ASN A 195 0.19 0.47 6.45
CA ASN A 195 -1.08 -0.02 5.93
C ASN A 195 -2.10 -0.31 7.04
N VAL A 196 -1.66 -0.84 8.19
CA VAL A 196 -2.53 -1.03 9.36
C VAL A 196 -3.07 0.31 9.85
N VAL A 197 -2.22 1.33 9.97
CA VAL A 197 -2.64 2.68 10.38
C VAL A 197 -3.61 3.27 9.36
N ALA A 198 -3.34 3.11 8.06
CA ALA A 198 -4.22 3.58 7.00
C ALA A 198 -5.61 2.92 7.07
N VAL A 199 -5.67 1.60 7.28
CA VAL A 199 -6.95 0.89 7.44
C VAL A 199 -7.70 1.35 8.69
N ILE A 200 -7.01 1.53 9.82
CA ILE A 200 -7.62 2.06 11.05
C ILE A 200 -8.17 3.46 10.81
N ALA A 201 -7.41 4.35 10.17
CA ALA A 201 -7.85 5.71 9.86
C ALA A 201 -9.09 5.72 8.96
N VAL A 202 -9.13 4.86 7.93
CA VAL A 202 -10.31 4.67 7.09
C VAL A 202 -11.50 4.16 7.90
N ALA A 203 -11.32 3.13 8.74
CA ALA A 203 -12.39 2.58 9.57
C ALA A 203 -12.97 3.62 10.55
N ILE A 204 -12.11 4.45 11.13
CA ILE A 204 -12.50 5.58 11.99
C ILE A 204 -13.30 6.60 11.18
N ALA A 205 -12.77 7.05 10.03
CA ALA A 205 -13.46 8.02 9.17
C ALA A 205 -14.85 7.54 8.75
N LEU A 206 -15.00 6.25 8.46
CA LEU A 206 -16.28 5.63 8.12
C LEU A 206 -17.26 5.55 9.29
N SER A 207 -16.79 5.52 10.53
CA SER A 207 -17.68 5.48 11.71
C SER A 207 -18.40 6.81 11.95
N PHE A 208 -18.02 7.87 11.24
CA PHE A 208 -18.62 9.21 11.33
C PHE A 208 -19.46 9.58 10.10
N CYS A 209 -19.66 8.65 9.15
CA CYS A 209 -20.44 8.83 7.92
C CYS A 209 -21.72 8.00 7.97
#